data_AF-A0A2M6X906-F1
#
_entry.id   AF-A0A2M6X906-F1
#
_cell.length_a   1.000
_cell.length_b   1.000
_cell.length_c   1.000
_cell.angle_alpha   90.00
_cell.angle_beta   90.00
_cell.angle_gamma   90.00
#
_symmetry.space_group_name_H-M   'P 1'
#
loop_
_entity.id
_entity.type
_entity.pdbx_description
1 polymer ?
#
loop_
_entity_poly.entity_id
_entity_poly.type
_entity_poly.pdbx_seq_one_letter_code
_entity_poly.pdbx_strand_id
1 'polypeptide(L)'
;MGYGKRQARGRKFLTGFTLIELLVVIAIIGILAAVVMVSLNSARSKARDAQRQSDIVNIVSGLEMYYDNQTEPQYPADLADAGLDQYFPAGVPCDPQNACAAEGDGYTYTPTGDPLSAYTICTDLENNNPVGGWCKP
;
A
#
# COMPACT_ATOMS: atom_id res chain seq x y z
N MET A 1 -33.67 19.01 -78.22
CA MET A 1 -33.18 19.55 -76.93
C MET A 1 -33.02 18.42 -75.94
N GLY A 2 -31.79 18.14 -75.48
CA GLY A 2 -31.52 17.19 -74.40
C GLY A 2 -30.34 17.71 -73.57
N TYR A 3 -30.60 18.19 -72.36
CA TYR A 3 -29.59 18.74 -71.47
C TYR A 3 -28.90 17.63 -70.68
N GLY A 4 -27.62 17.38 -70.96
CA GLY A 4 -26.77 16.44 -70.22
C GLY A 4 -26.34 17.00 -68.87
N LYS A 5 -26.71 16.32 -67.77
CA LYS A 5 -26.29 16.65 -66.41
C LYS A 5 -24.83 16.26 -66.18
N ARG A 6 -23.98 17.25 -65.85
CA ARG A 6 -22.60 17.02 -65.39
C ARG A 6 -22.60 16.57 -63.94
N GLN A 7 -22.17 15.34 -63.66
CA GLN A 7 -22.00 14.85 -62.29
C GLN A 7 -20.60 15.20 -61.77
N ALA A 8 -20.55 16.11 -60.81
CA ALA A 8 -19.34 16.41 -60.05
C ALA A 8 -19.07 15.24 -59.07
N ARG A 9 -18.06 14.41 -59.37
CA ARG A 9 -17.57 13.39 -58.43
C ARG A 9 -16.80 14.08 -57.30
N GLY A 10 -17.36 14.09 -56.10
CA GLY A 10 -16.62 14.46 -54.88
C GLY A 10 -15.44 13.51 -54.68
N ARG A 11 -14.21 14.05 -54.66
CA ARG A 11 -13.01 13.29 -54.30
C ARG A 11 -13.12 12.89 -52.82
N LYS A 12 -13.25 11.59 -52.54
CA LYS A 12 -13.03 11.06 -51.19
C LYS A 12 -11.53 11.17 -50.90
N PHE A 13 -11.15 12.00 -49.93
CA PHE A 13 -9.79 11.99 -49.39
C PHE A 13 -9.60 10.66 -48.65
N LEU A 14 -8.79 9.76 -49.20
CA LEU A 14 -8.28 8.61 -48.46
C LEU A 14 -7.12 9.10 -47.61
N THR A 15 -7.42 9.49 -46.37
CA THR A 15 -6.42 9.82 -45.36
C THR A 15 -5.96 8.53 -44.69
N GLY A 16 -4.85 7.96 -45.16
CA GLY A 16 -4.15 6.87 -44.50
C GLY A 16 -3.07 7.43 -43.59
N PHE A 17 -2.91 6.85 -42.38
CA PHE A 17 -1.77 7.13 -41.52
C PHE A 17 -0.48 6.61 -42.14
N THR A 18 0.60 7.37 -42.00
CA THR A 18 1.93 6.92 -42.42
C THR A 18 2.52 5.96 -41.39
N LEU A 19 3.35 5.01 -41.85
CA LEU A 19 4.06 4.10 -40.95
C LEU A 19 4.95 4.84 -39.95
N ILE A 20 5.53 5.98 -40.38
CA ILE A 20 6.38 6.80 -39.52
C ILE A 20 5.58 7.54 -38.44
N GLU A 21 4.36 8.02 -38.73
CA GLU A 21 3.48 8.61 -37.73
C GLU A 21 3.15 7.60 -36.63
N LEU A 22 2.84 6.36 -36.99
CA LEU A 22 2.53 5.32 -36.00
C LEU A 22 3.78 4.90 -35.21
N LEU A 23 4.95 4.85 -35.86
CA LEU A 23 6.22 4.50 -35.20
C LEU A 23 6.62 5.54 -34.14
N VAL A 24 6.48 6.83 -34.43
CA VAL A 24 6.81 7.90 -33.48
C VAL A 24 5.87 7.86 -32.27
N VAL A 25 4.58 7.55 -32.48
CA VAL A 25 3.59 7.47 -31.39
C VAL A 25 3.94 6.37 -30.40
N ILE A 26 4.22 5.15 -30.86
CA ILE A 26 4.58 4.05 -29.96
C ILE A 26 5.91 4.30 -29.24
N ALA A 27 6.85 5.00 -29.90
CA ALA A 27 8.12 5.39 -29.27
C ALA A 27 7.87 6.36 -28.10
N ILE A 28 7.02 7.38 -28.28
CA ILE A 28 6.67 8.33 -27.22
C ILE A 28 5.91 7.63 -26.08
N ILE A 29 4.94 6.77 -26.38
CA ILE A 29 4.20 6.00 -25.37
C ILE A 29 5.16 5.12 -24.57
N GLY A 30 6.14 4.48 -25.22
CA GLY A 30 7.14 3.65 -24.56
C GLY A 30 8.00 4.44 -23.56
N ILE A 31 8.45 5.64 -23.94
CA ILE A 31 9.22 6.52 -23.06
C ILE A 31 8.39 6.96 -21.85
N LEU A 32 7.15 7.42 -22.08
CA LEU A 32 6.26 7.84 -20.99
C LEU A 32 5.94 6.69 -20.04
N ALA A 33 5.66 5.49 -20.57
CA ALA A 33 5.37 4.31 -19.77
C ALA A 33 6.55 3.91 -18.87
N ALA A 34 7.79 4.00 -19.37
CA ALA A 34 8.98 3.68 -18.59
C ALA A 34 9.17 4.62 -17.39
N VAL A 35 8.98 5.94 -17.59
CA VAL A 35 9.07 6.94 -16.50
C VAL A 35 8.00 6.71 -15.44
N VAL A 36 6.76 6.43 -15.88
CA VAL A 36 5.63 6.16 -14.98
C VAL A 36 5.86 4.89 -14.15
N MET A 37 6.49 3.86 -14.72
CA MET A 37 6.76 2.63 -13.99
C MET A 37 7.68 2.84 -12.78
N VAL A 38 8.74 3.63 -12.95
CA VAL A 38 9.69 3.94 -11.85
C VAL A 38 9.00 4.75 -10.75
N SER A 39 8.20 5.76 -11.13
CA SER A 39 7.51 6.60 -10.14
C SER A 39 6.44 5.83 -9.37
N LEU A 40 5.74 4.90 -10.02
CA LEU A 40 4.71 4.08 -9.39
C LEU A 40 5.28 3.13 -8.33
N ASN A 41 6.46 2.54 -8.56
CA ASN A 41 7.08 1.66 -7.58
C ASN A 41 7.42 2.39 -6.28
N SER A 42 7.98 3.60 -6.36
CA SER A 42 8.24 4.43 -5.17
C SER A 42 6.95 4.91 -4.50
N ALA A 43 5.91 5.22 -5.27
CA ALA A 43 4.61 5.61 -4.70
C ALA A 43 3.97 4.46 -3.90
N ARG A 44 4.07 3.23 -4.41
CA ARG A 44 3.55 2.02 -3.74
C ARG A 44 4.26 1.72 -2.43
N SER A 45 5.60 1.78 -2.39
CA SER A 45 6.35 1.55 -1.14
C SER A 45 6.00 2.61 -0.10
N LYS A 46 5.89 3.89 -0.50
CA LYS A 46 5.48 4.97 0.43
C LYS A 46 4.08 4.78 0.98
N ALA A 47 3.14 4.30 0.16
CA ALA A 47 1.79 4.00 0.59
C ALA A 47 1.77 2.85 1.62
N ARG A 48 2.57 1.81 1.42
CA ARG A 48 2.73 0.71 2.39
C ARG A 48 3.37 1.19 3.69
N ASP A 49 4.42 2.01 3.63
CA ASP A 49 5.04 2.59 4.83
C ASP A 49 4.05 3.45 5.64
N ALA A 50 3.21 4.24 4.95
CA ALA A 50 2.15 5.02 5.61
C ALA A 50 1.09 4.12 6.27
N GLN A 51 0.71 3.02 5.61
CA GLN A 51 -0.19 2.02 6.18
C GLN A 51 0.43 1.37 7.42
N ARG A 52 1.69 0.92 7.37
CA ARG A 52 2.42 0.33 8.50
C ARG A 52 2.42 1.23 9.75
N GLN A 53 2.70 2.52 9.54
CA GLN A 53 2.68 3.49 10.63
C GLN A 53 1.28 3.67 11.22
N SER A 54 0.25 3.73 10.37
CA SER A 54 -1.14 3.82 10.81
C SER A 54 -1.58 2.56 11.57
N ASP A 55 -1.17 1.39 11.09
CA ASP A 55 -1.50 0.11 11.70
C ASP A 55 -0.90 0.00 13.11
N ILE A 56 0.38 0.33 13.29
CA ILE A 56 0.99 0.35 14.61
C ILE A 56 0.26 1.31 15.56
N VAL A 57 -0.13 2.50 15.10
CA VAL A 57 -0.88 3.45 15.93
C VAL A 57 -2.24 2.86 16.35
N ASN A 58 -2.92 2.16 15.45
CA ASN A 58 -4.17 1.47 15.76
C ASN A 58 -3.94 0.31 16.74
N ILE A 59 -2.85 -0.44 16.59
CA ILE A 59 -2.47 -1.53 17.49
C ILE A 59 -2.22 -0.99 18.89
N VAL A 60 -1.37 0.04 19.01
CA VAL A 60 -1.10 0.74 20.28
C VAL A 60 -2.41 1.15 20.95
N SER A 61 -3.30 1.83 20.22
CA SER A 61 -4.59 2.26 20.77
C SER A 61 -5.44 1.10 21.31
N GLY A 62 -5.46 -0.06 20.63
CA GLY A 62 -6.20 -1.23 21.10
C GLY A 62 -5.52 -1.92 22.29
N LEU A 63 -4.19 -1.91 22.34
CA LEU A 63 -3.42 -2.43 23.49
C LEU A 63 -3.63 -1.59 24.75
N GLU A 64 -3.64 -0.26 24.63
CA GLU A 64 -3.99 0.63 25.77
C GLU A 64 -5.40 0.34 26.28
N MET A 65 -6.37 0.19 25.36
CA MET A 65 -7.75 -0.18 25.74
C MET A 65 -7.83 -1.56 26.40
N TYR A 66 -7.02 -2.53 25.96
CA TYR A 66 -6.93 -3.84 26.59
C TYR A 66 -6.43 -3.70 28.03
N TYR A 67 -5.31 -3.00 28.24
CA TYR A 67 -4.70 -2.79 29.54
C TYR A 67 -5.69 -2.14 30.54
N ASP A 68 -6.41 -1.10 30.11
CA ASP A 68 -7.36 -0.36 30.95
C ASP A 68 -8.60 -1.16 31.37
N ASN A 69 -8.96 -2.21 30.63
CA ASN A 69 -10.14 -3.04 30.91
C ASN A 69 -9.84 -4.26 31.79
N GLN A 70 -8.56 -4.53 32.08
CA GLN A 70 -8.18 -5.65 32.94
C GLN A 70 -8.39 -5.32 34.42
N THR A 71 -8.79 -6.31 35.21
CA THR A 71 -8.88 -6.15 36.68
C THR A 71 -7.48 -6.01 37.30
N GLU A 72 -6.50 -6.72 36.74
CA GLU A 72 -5.08 -6.56 37.03
C GLU A 72 -4.39 -6.09 35.73
N PRO A 73 -4.08 -4.78 35.60
CA PRO A 73 -3.59 -4.21 34.36
C PRO A 73 -2.28 -4.84 33.90
N GLN A 74 -2.33 -5.46 32.72
CA GLN A 74 -1.20 -6.08 32.05
C GLN A 74 -1.45 -6.09 30.55
N TYR A 75 -0.39 -5.98 29.76
CA TYR A 75 -0.44 -6.16 28.33
C TYR A 75 -0.49 -7.65 27.96
N PRO A 76 -1.01 -8.02 26.78
CA PRO A 76 -1.01 -9.40 26.33
C PRO A 76 0.42 -9.93 26.14
N ALA A 77 0.61 -11.24 26.30
CA ALA A 77 1.91 -11.87 26.11
C ALA A 77 2.35 -11.90 24.64
N ASP A 78 1.40 -11.86 23.70
CA ASP A 78 1.62 -11.77 22.27
C ASP A 78 0.38 -11.18 21.56
N LEU A 79 0.53 -10.78 20.29
CA LEU A 79 -0.57 -10.20 19.51
C LEU A 79 -1.61 -11.22 19.00
N ALA A 80 -1.42 -12.51 19.29
CA ALA A 80 -2.37 -13.58 18.99
C ALA A 80 -3.25 -13.93 20.20
N ASP A 81 -3.11 -13.22 21.33
CA ASP A 81 -3.93 -13.39 22.51
C ASP A 81 -5.42 -13.22 22.18
N ALA A 82 -6.23 -14.22 22.51
CA ALA A 82 -7.67 -14.23 22.24
C ALA A 82 -8.42 -13.08 22.94
N GLY A 83 -7.84 -12.50 24.00
CA GLY A 83 -8.37 -11.31 24.65
C GLY A 83 -8.35 -10.05 23.77
N LEU A 84 -7.59 -10.04 22.67
CA LEU A 84 -7.52 -8.94 21.72
C LEU A 84 -8.67 -8.93 20.70
N ASP A 85 -9.40 -10.02 20.52
CA ASP A 85 -10.50 -10.14 19.55
C ASP A 85 -11.60 -9.08 19.76
N GLN A 86 -11.81 -8.65 21.01
CA GLN A 86 -12.77 -7.60 21.35
C GLN A 86 -12.33 -6.21 20.85
N TYR A 87 -11.02 -5.95 20.83
CA TYR A 87 -10.44 -4.66 20.46
C TYR A 87 -10.13 -4.59 18.96
N PHE A 88 -9.92 -5.76 18.35
CA PHE A 88 -9.63 -5.91 16.93
C PHE A 88 -10.61 -6.92 16.29
N PRO A 89 -11.85 -6.52 15.99
CA PRO A 89 -12.89 -7.43 15.50
C PRO A 89 -12.61 -8.01 14.10
N ALA A 90 -11.67 -7.40 13.35
CA ALA A 90 -11.18 -7.90 12.07
C ALA A 90 -9.83 -8.63 12.19
N GLY A 91 -9.37 -8.88 13.42
CA GLY A 91 -8.01 -9.29 13.74
C GLY A 91 -7.05 -8.10 13.84
N VAL A 92 -5.92 -8.32 14.52
CA VAL A 92 -4.84 -7.34 14.62
C VAL A 92 -4.34 -6.99 13.21
N PRO A 93 -4.18 -5.68 12.87
CA PRO A 93 -3.64 -5.27 11.58
C PRO A 93 -2.33 -5.97 11.23
N CYS A 94 -2.12 -6.26 9.95
CA CYS A 94 -0.93 -6.94 9.44
C CYS A 94 -0.17 -6.07 8.43
N ASP A 95 1.09 -6.43 8.19
CA ASP A 95 1.89 -5.75 7.18
C ASP A 95 1.24 -5.86 5.79
N PRO A 96 1.08 -4.76 5.04
CA PRO A 96 0.43 -4.76 3.73
C PRO A 96 1.19 -5.51 2.64
N GLN A 97 2.46 -5.85 2.87
CA GLN A 97 3.31 -6.60 1.94
C GLN A 97 3.36 -8.09 2.29
N ASN A 98 3.32 -8.41 3.59
CA ASN A 98 3.29 -9.77 4.11
C ASN A 98 1.97 -9.97 4.88
N ALA A 99 0.93 -10.44 4.20
CA ALA A 99 -0.35 -10.84 4.83
C ALA A 99 -0.07 -11.73 6.04
N CYS A 100 -0.82 -11.60 7.15
CA CYS A 100 -0.69 -12.21 8.50
C CYS A 100 0.09 -13.54 8.62
N ALA A 101 1.29 -13.61 8.10
CA ALA A 101 2.03 -14.83 7.96
C ALA A 101 2.77 -15.00 9.26
N ALA A 102 2.45 -16.11 9.90
CA ALA A 102 3.14 -16.67 11.04
C ALA A 102 4.61 -16.24 11.11
N GLU A 103 4.94 -15.60 12.23
CA GLU A 103 6.27 -15.34 12.76
C GLU A 103 7.30 -14.69 11.81
N GLY A 104 7.50 -13.38 11.99
CA GLY A 104 8.82 -12.77 11.74
C GLY A 104 8.91 -11.63 10.74
N ASP A 105 7.92 -11.40 9.87
CA ASP A 105 8.07 -10.47 8.73
C ASP A 105 7.00 -9.34 8.67
N GLY A 106 6.57 -8.82 9.82
CA GLY A 106 5.64 -7.68 9.87
C GLY A 106 5.88 -6.79 11.07
N TYR A 107 4.91 -6.77 11.99
CA TYR A 107 5.01 -6.02 13.24
C TYR A 107 5.62 -6.88 14.35
N THR A 108 6.77 -6.44 14.87
CA THR A 108 7.46 -7.10 15.97
C THR A 108 6.97 -6.54 17.29
N TYR A 109 6.18 -7.32 18.02
CA TYR A 109 5.70 -7.00 19.35
C TYR A 109 6.58 -7.65 20.41
N THR A 110 7.09 -6.85 21.35
CA THR A 110 7.93 -7.31 22.46
C THR A 110 7.36 -6.77 23.76
N PRO A 111 6.56 -7.56 24.51
CA PRO A 111 6.11 -7.14 25.82
C PRO A 111 7.27 -7.24 26.83
N THR A 112 7.25 -6.35 27.82
CA THR A 112 8.31 -6.22 28.82
C THR A 112 7.73 -5.86 30.19
N GLY A 113 8.54 -6.02 31.23
CA GLY A 113 8.13 -5.79 32.62
C GLY A 113 7.46 -7.00 33.26
N ASP A 114 7.42 -7.00 34.59
CA ASP A 114 6.84 -8.05 35.42
C ASP A 114 5.81 -7.43 36.37
N PRO A 115 4.49 -7.69 36.22
CA PRO A 115 3.83 -8.49 35.19
C PRO A 115 3.47 -7.67 33.93
N LEU A 116 4.17 -7.89 32.81
CA LEU A 116 3.89 -7.36 31.45
C LEU A 116 3.31 -5.93 31.43
N SER A 117 3.99 -4.99 32.08
CA SER A 117 3.51 -3.63 32.30
C SER A 117 3.91 -2.62 31.23
N ALA A 118 4.71 -3.05 30.24
CA ALA A 118 5.13 -2.24 29.11
C ALA A 118 5.27 -3.10 27.86
N TYR A 119 5.36 -2.49 26.70
CA TYR A 119 5.71 -3.18 25.46
C TYR A 119 6.52 -2.28 24.55
N THR A 120 6.99 -2.86 23.46
CA THR A 120 7.49 -2.11 22.31
C THR A 120 7.04 -2.83 21.07
N ILE A 121 6.47 -2.08 20.12
CA ILE A 121 6.07 -2.59 18.81
C ILE A 121 6.87 -1.88 17.72
N CYS A 122 7.47 -2.64 16.82
CA CYS A 122 8.35 -2.14 15.78
C CYS A 122 7.99 -2.67 14.39
N THR A 123 8.33 -1.91 13.36
CA THR A 123 8.30 -2.36 11.96
C THR A 123 9.49 -1.77 11.21
N ASP A 124 9.95 -2.48 10.19
CA ASP A 124 10.88 -1.91 9.22
C ASP A 124 10.11 -1.18 8.11
N LEU A 125 10.63 -0.04 7.68
CA LEU A 125 10.07 0.75 6.57
C LEU A 125 10.89 0.56 5.29
N GLU A 126 10.24 0.54 4.13
CA GLU A 126 10.89 0.28 2.85
C GLU A 126 11.74 1.45 2.36
N ASN A 127 11.30 2.68 2.56
CA ASN A 127 11.96 3.85 1.98
C ASN A 127 12.82 4.65 2.96
N ASN A 128 12.62 4.48 4.27
CA ASN A 128 13.32 5.26 5.29
C ASN A 128 13.22 4.58 6.66
N ASN A 129 14.06 3.56 6.88
CA ASN A 129 14.11 2.88 8.16
C ASN A 129 15.15 3.52 9.09
N PRO A 130 14.77 4.05 10.26
CA PRO A 130 15.75 4.51 11.25
C PRO A 130 16.55 3.31 11.82
N VAL A 131 17.71 3.59 12.41
CA VAL A 131 18.51 2.56 13.09
C VAL A 131 17.69 2.01 14.26
N GLY A 132 17.31 0.72 14.18
CA GLY A 132 16.47 0.06 15.17
C GLY A 132 14.99 -0.07 14.79
N GLY A 133 14.58 0.33 13.59
CA GLY A 133 13.19 0.20 13.14
C GLY A 133 12.29 1.37 13.56
N TRP A 134 11.12 1.48 12.94
CA TRP A 134 10.08 2.40 13.39
C TRP A 134 9.31 1.78 14.55
N CYS A 135 9.62 2.23 15.77
CA CYS A 135 9.08 1.66 16.99
C CYS A 135 8.17 2.62 17.75
N LYS A 136 7.20 2.06 18.47
CA LYS A 136 6.37 2.74 19.46
C LYS A 136 6.41 1.97 20.79
N PRO A 137 6.52 2.67 21.93
CA PRO A 137 6.23 2.08 23.22
C PRO A 137 4.74 1.76 23.34
#